data_AF-A0A9E4RLD7-F1
#
_entry.id   AF-A0A9E4RLD7-F1
#
_cell.length_a   1.000
_cell.length_b   1.000
_cell.length_c   1.000
_cell.angle_alpha   90.00
_cell.angle_beta   90.00
_cell.angle_gamma   90.00
#
_symmetry.space_group_name_H-M   'P 1'
#
loop_
_entity.id
_entity.type
_entity.pdbx_description
1 polymer ?
#
loop_
_entity_poly.entity_id
_entity_poly.type
_entity_poly.pdbx_seq_one_letter_code
_entity_poly.pdbx_strand_id
1 'polypeptide(L)' 'SQASYPAYAEAKFLADITYMLEFTTFIPNNPNWGVYTNTWFEGMQAVESGDMTAVEAVDFVTDRMEAELGDDVIIR' A
#
# COMPACT_ATOMS: atom_id res chain seq x y z
N SER A 1 -3.25 -8.19 -20.59
CA SER A 1 -3.80 -7.82 -19.27
C SER A 1 -5.27 -8.21 -19.23
N GLN A 2 -5.88 -8.48 -18.06
CA GLN A 2 -7.33 -8.66 -17.97
C GLN A 2 -8.08 -7.41 -18.47
N ALA A 3 -7.46 -6.22 -18.36
CA ALA A 3 -7.99 -4.97 -18.90
C ALA A 3 -8.31 -5.00 -20.41
N SER A 4 -7.62 -5.85 -21.19
CA SER A 4 -7.83 -5.96 -22.65
C SER A 4 -8.64 -7.20 -23.05
N TYR A 5 -9.16 -7.96 -22.07
CA TYR A 5 -9.95 -9.16 -22.34
C TYR A 5 -11.41 -8.76 -22.60
N PRO A 6 -12.05 -9.18 -23.72
CA PRO A 6 -13.38 -8.66 -24.11
C PRO A 6 -14.45 -8.73 -23.02
N ALA A 7 -14.53 -9.85 -22.28
CA ALA A 7 -15.52 -9.98 -21.20
C ALA A 7 -15.34 -8.95 -20.06
N TYR A 8 -14.13 -8.44 -19.85
CA TYR A 8 -13.84 -7.40 -18.86
C TYR A 8 -14.02 -6.01 -19.43
N ALA A 9 -13.60 -5.79 -20.68
CA ALA A 9 -13.73 -4.51 -21.37
C ALA A 9 -15.20 -4.14 -21.67
N GLU A 10 -16.06 -5.12 -21.92
CA GLU A 10 -17.50 -4.91 -22.20
C GLU A 10 -18.34 -4.83 -20.92
N ALA A 11 -17.82 -5.28 -19.78
CA ALA A 11 -18.52 -5.19 -18.50
C ALA A 11 -18.43 -3.77 -17.95
N LYS A 12 -19.54 -3.01 -18.02
CA LYS A 12 -19.63 -1.60 -17.63
C LYS A 12 -18.84 -1.25 -16.36
N PHE A 13 -19.11 -1.95 -15.25
CA PHE A 13 -18.45 -1.66 -13.98
C PHE A 13 -16.93 -1.89 -14.03
N LEU A 14 -16.48 -2.98 -14.67
CA LEU A 14 -15.06 -3.29 -14.76
C LEU A 14 -14.34 -2.29 -15.66
N ALA A 15 -14.95 -1.92 -16.78
CA ALA A 15 -14.44 -0.86 -17.66
C ALA A 15 -14.33 0.49 -16.93
N ASP A 16 -15.36 0.87 -16.17
CA ASP A 16 -15.42 2.15 -15.44
C ASP A 16 -14.33 2.29 -14.36
N ILE A 17 -13.87 1.18 -13.76
CA ILE A 17 -12.84 1.21 -12.71
C ILE A 17 -11.43 0.82 -13.20
N THR A 18 -11.28 0.33 -14.43
CA THR A 18 -9.99 -0.21 -14.92
C THR A 18 -8.88 0.84 -14.91
N TYR A 19 -9.21 2.13 -15.06
CA TYR A 19 -8.23 3.22 -14.96
C TYR A 19 -7.53 3.28 -13.59
N MET A 20 -8.13 2.77 -12.52
CA MET A 20 -7.51 2.73 -11.18
C MET A 20 -6.24 1.86 -11.17
N LEU A 21 -6.08 0.95 -12.14
CA LEU A 21 -4.87 0.16 -12.29
C LEU A 21 -3.63 1.00 -12.61
N GLU A 22 -3.81 2.24 -13.09
CA GLU A 22 -2.72 3.19 -13.32
C GLU A 22 -2.11 3.72 -12.01
N PHE A 23 -2.88 3.67 -10.91
CA PHE A 23 -2.51 4.22 -9.61
C PHE A 23 -2.24 3.15 -8.55
N THR A 24 -2.10 1.89 -8.96
CA THR A 24 -1.91 0.77 -8.04
C THR A 24 -0.84 -0.18 -8.56
N THR A 25 -0.30 -0.98 -7.64
CA THR A 25 0.61 -2.08 -7.94
C THR A 25 0.05 -3.37 -7.35
N PHE A 26 0.57 -4.50 -7.80
CA PHE A 26 0.28 -5.76 -7.11
C PHE A 26 0.85 -5.73 -5.69
N ILE A 27 0.14 -6.39 -4.77
CA ILE A 27 0.64 -6.65 -3.43
C ILE A 27 1.95 -7.45 -3.53
N PRO A 28 3.02 -7.07 -2.80
CA PRO A 28 4.27 -7.81 -2.80
C PRO A 28 4.10 -9.27 -2.37
N ASN A 29 4.63 -10.19 -3.16
CA ASN A 29 4.73 -11.61 -2.77
C ASN A 29 6.01 -11.83 -1.93
N ASN A 30 6.05 -11.21 -0.75
CA ASN A 30 7.18 -11.29 0.18
C ASN A 30 6.66 -11.74 1.57
N PRO A 31 7.32 -12.70 2.26
CA PRO A 31 6.93 -13.12 3.61
C PRO A 31 6.82 -11.98 4.62
N ASN A 32 7.64 -10.93 4.45
CA ASN A 32 7.67 -9.74 5.30
C ASN A 32 6.57 -8.73 4.98
N TRP A 33 5.71 -8.99 3.99
CA TRP A 33 4.59 -8.10 3.64
C TRP A 33 3.67 -7.80 4.84
N GLY A 34 3.46 -8.79 5.71
CA GLY A 34 2.68 -8.63 6.93
C GLY A 34 3.24 -7.56 7.86
N VAL A 35 4.57 -7.52 8.04
CA VAL A 35 5.23 -6.50 8.86
C VAL A 35 5.04 -5.12 8.24
N TYR A 36 5.35 -4.99 6.94
CA TYR A 36 5.19 -3.73 6.21
C TYR A 36 3.77 -3.18 6.32
N THR A 37 2.76 -3.99 5.98
CA THR A 37 1.37 -3.51 5.93
C THR A 37 0.83 -3.16 7.32
N ASN A 38 1.21 -3.92 8.37
CA ASN A 38 0.75 -3.64 9.73
C ASN A 38 1.30 -2.32 10.23
N THR A 39 2.61 -2.09 10.09
CA THR A 39 3.25 -0.83 10.48
C THR A 39 2.67 0.36 9.72
N TRP A 40 2.45 0.22 8.41
CA TRP A 40 1.83 1.27 7.60
C TRP A 40 0.42 1.64 8.09
N PHE A 41 -0.43 0.64 8.36
CA PHE A 41 -1.78 0.87 8.87
C PHE A 41 -1.80 1.44 10.29
N GLU A 42 -0.85 1.04 11.15
CA GLU A 42 -0.71 1.59 12.50
C GLU A 42 -0.44 3.10 12.47
N GLY A 43 0.53 3.54 11.65
CA GLY A 43 0.80 4.97 11.47
C GLY A 43 -0.41 5.72 10.91
N MET A 44 -1.11 5.15 9.93
CA MET A 44 -2.33 5.75 9.37
C MET A 44 -3.43 5.92 10.42
N GLN A 45 -3.68 4.90 11.24
CA GLN A 45 -4.69 4.94 12.30
C GLN A 45 -4.35 5.99 13.36
N ALA A 46 -3.08 6.15 13.72
CA ALA A 46 -2.64 7.17 14.67
C ALA A 46 -2.87 8.60 14.15
N VAL A 47 -2.75 8.81 12.83
CA VAL A 47 -3.12 10.10 12.22
C VAL A 47 -4.63 10.31 12.24
N GLU A 48 -5.41 9.29 11.89
CA GLU A 48 -6.87 9.36 11.87
C GLU A 48 -7.47 9.62 13.26
N SER A 49 -6.89 9.04 14.31
CA SER A 49 -7.30 9.25 15.70
C SER A 49 -6.84 10.60 16.27
N GLY A 50 -5.83 11.23 15.65
CA GLY A 50 -5.19 12.45 16.14
C GLY A 50 -4.10 12.22 17.20
N ASP A 51 -3.65 10.98 17.37
CA ASP A 51 -2.54 10.62 18.27
C ASP A 51 -1.18 11.04 17.68
N MET A 52 -1.07 11.12 16.36
CA MET A 52 0.11 11.59 15.63
C MET A 52 -0.27 12.58 14.53
N THR A 53 0.63 13.52 14.23
CA THR A 53 0.61 14.24 12.95
C THR A 53 1.05 13.32 11.81
N ALA A 54 0.74 13.71 10.57
CA ALA A 54 1.16 12.95 9.40
C ALA A 54 2.70 12.80 9.30
N VAL A 55 3.46 13.80 9.75
CA VAL A 55 4.93 13.75 9.74
C VAL A 55 5.43 12.74 10.78
N GLU A 56 4.92 12.81 12.01
CA GLU A 56 5.29 11.87 13.07
C GLU A 56 4.96 10.41 12.71
N ALA A 57 3.84 10.19 12.02
CA ALA A 57 3.48 8.86 11.53
C ALA A 57 4.41 8.35 10.43
N VAL A 58 4.87 9.22 9.52
CA VAL A 58 5.87 8.84 8.49
C VAL A 58 7.19 8.47 9.15
N ASP A 59 7.65 9.25 10.13
CA ASP A 59 8.88 8.95 10.89
C ASP A 59 8.74 7.62 11.65
N PHE A 60 7.62 7.41 12.36
CA PHE A 60 7.32 6.16 13.04
C PHE A 60 7.36 4.95 12.11
N VAL A 61 6.68 5.05 10.96
CA VAL A 61 6.63 3.96 9.98
C VAL A 61 8.02 3.66 9.43
N THR A 62 8.80 4.70 9.10
CA THR A 62 10.16 4.59 8.59
C THR A 62 11.06 3.89 9.60
N ASP A 63 11.13 4.41 10.82
CA ASP A 63 11.97 3.86 11.90
C ASP A 63 11.62 2.40 12.20
N ARG A 64 10.31 2.08 12.23
CA ARG A 64 9.86 0.71 12.51
C ARG A 64 10.14 -0.24 11.35
N MET A 65 9.97 0.21 10.10
CA MET A 65 10.33 -0.59 8.93
C MET A 65 11.84 -0.85 8.87
N GLU A 66 12.68 0.15 9.13
CA GLU A 66 14.13 -0.04 9.18
C GLU A 66 14.55 -1.00 10.31
N ALA A 67 13.93 -0.89 11.48
CA ALA A 67 14.24 -1.75 12.63
C ALA A 67 13.84 -3.23 12.42
N GLU A 68 12.69 -3.48 11.79
CA GLU A 68 12.14 -4.84 11.64
C GLU A 68 12.59 -5.51 10.33
N LEU A 69 12.79 -4.73 9.26
CA LEU A 69 13.05 -5.25 7.91
C LEU A 69 14.47 -4.95 7.42
N GLY A 70 15.14 -3.91 7.92
CA GLY A 70 16.49 -3.53 7.52
C GLY A 70 16.64 -3.46 5.99
N ASP A 71 17.57 -4.23 5.43
CA ASP A 71 17.85 -4.25 3.99
C ASP A 71 16.74 -4.89 3.13
N ASP A 72 15.74 -5.55 3.74
CA ASP A 72 14.59 -6.12 3.02
C ASP A 72 13.55 -5.07 2.61
N VAL A 73 13.70 -3.82 3.05
CA VAL A 73 12.86 -2.68 2.65
C VAL A 73 13.71 -1.58 2.00
N ILE A 74 13.17 -0.94 0.96
CA ILE A 74 13.82 0.19 0.28
C ILE A 74 12.98 1.43 0.54
N ILE A 75 13.56 2.40 1.25
CA ILE A 75 12.96 3.71 1.54
C ILE A 75 13.66 4.76 0.67
N ARG A 76 12.89 5.65 0.03
CA ARG A 76 13.39 6.66 -0.93
C ARG A 76 12.70 8.00 -0.77
#